data_AF-A0A532CYK6-F1
#
_entry.id   AF-A0A532CYK6-F1
#
_cell.length_a   1.000
_cell.length_b   1.000
_cell.length_c   1.000
_cell.angle_alpha   90.00
_cell.angle_beta   90.00
_cell.angle_gamma   90.00
#
_symmetry.space_group_name_H-M   'P 1'
#
loop_
_entity.id
_entity.type
_entity.pdbx_description
1 polymer ?
#
loop_
_entity_poly.entity_id
_entity_poly.type
_entity_poly.pdbx_seq_one_letter_code
_entity_poly.pdbx_strand_id
1 'polypeptide(L)' 'MTLSVDSQELGSRFNEDEAVWHRYEKKRRLRRLPGSKTSIPEAVLNALDWLEAEQECREKHYIGTPM' A
#
# COMPACT_ATOMS: atom_id res chain seq x y z
N MET A 1 12.00 -15.15 29.08
CA MET A 1 10.58 -14.74 29.04
C MET A 1 10.18 -14.70 27.59
N THR A 2 9.24 -15.57 27.25
CA THR A 2 8.94 -16.02 25.88
C THR A 2 8.33 -14.90 25.05
N LEU A 3 8.86 -14.80 23.82
CA LEU A 3 8.39 -14.00 22.70
C LEU A 3 6.93 -14.36 22.36
N SER A 4 5.98 -13.87 23.15
CA SER A 4 4.58 -13.77 22.73
C SER A 4 4.47 -12.52 21.89
N VAL A 5 5.06 -12.54 20.68
CA VAL A 5 4.61 -11.60 19.65
C VAL A 5 3.18 -12.03 19.39
N ASP A 6 2.23 -11.23 19.86
CA ASP A 6 0.80 -11.52 19.76
C ASP A 6 0.52 -11.89 18.31
N SER A 7 0.08 -13.13 18.08
CA SER A 7 -0.28 -13.63 16.76
C SER A 7 -1.34 -12.74 16.10
N GLN A 8 -2.09 -11.99 16.90
CA GLN A 8 -3.02 -10.96 16.50
C GLN A 8 -2.33 -9.69 15.96
N GLU A 9 -1.23 -9.24 16.56
CA GLU A 9 -0.43 -8.10 16.08
C GLU A 9 0.29 -8.44 14.76
N LEU A 10 0.81 -9.66 14.64
CA LEU A 10 1.37 -10.17 13.38
C LEU A 10 0.30 -10.31 12.29
N GLY A 11 -0.89 -10.80 12.63
CA GLY A 11 -2.02 -10.93 11.71
C GLY A 11 -2.51 -9.57 11.20
N SER A 12 -2.56 -8.56 12.07
CA SER A 12 -2.89 -7.19 11.67
C SER A 12 -1.86 -6.63 10.70
N ARG A 13 -0.56 -6.75 10.99
CA ARG A 13 0.51 -6.27 10.10
C ARG A 13 0.52 -6.99 8.74
N PHE A 14 0.25 -8.29 8.73
CA PHE A 14 0.15 -9.05 7.48
C PHE A 14 -1.03 -8.57 6.61
N ASN A 15 -2.20 -8.35 7.24
CA ASN A 15 -3.36 -7.80 6.53
C ASN A 15 -3.12 -6.37 6.01
N GLU A 16 -2.34 -5.57 6.74
CA GLU A 16 -1.94 -4.22 6.31
C GLU A 16 -1.05 -4.25 5.07
N ASP A 17 -0.01 -5.09 5.09
CA ASP A 17 0.90 -5.26 3.96
C ASP A 17 0.17 -5.84 2.74
N GLU A 18 -0.73 -6.80 2.94
CA GLU A 18 -1.58 -7.35 1.88
C GLU A 18 -2.54 -6.27 1.31
N ALA A 19 -3.09 -5.40 2.15
CA ALA A 19 -3.92 -4.29 1.72
C ALA A 19 -3.14 -3.25 0.89
N VAL A 20 -1.90 -2.92 1.27
CA VAL A 20 -1.00 -2.07 0.47
C VAL A 20 -0.73 -2.72 -0.87
N TRP A 21 -0.40 -4.02 -0.89
CA TRP A 21 -0.12 -4.76 -2.12
C TRP A 21 -1.31 -4.74 -3.08
N HIS A 22 -2.53 -5.01 -2.59
CA HIS A 22 -3.74 -4.96 -3.41
C HIS A 22 -4.02 -3.57 -4.00
N ARG A 23 -3.79 -2.50 -3.24
CA ARG A 23 -3.97 -1.13 -3.74
C ARG A 23 -2.93 -0.76 -4.78
N TYR A 24 -1.68 -1.11 -4.55
CA TYR A 24 -0.61 -0.94 -5.52
C TYR A 24 -0.94 -1.66 -6.83
N GLU A 25 -1.36 -2.93 -6.75
CA GLU A 25 -1.69 -3.71 -7.94
C GLU A 25 -2.85 -3.08 -8.73
N LYS A 26 -3.90 -2.61 -8.02
CA LYS A 26 -5.03 -1.91 -8.63
C LYS A 26 -4.58 -0.66 -9.38
N LYS A 27 -3.76 0.21 -8.76
CA LYS A 27 -3.25 1.44 -9.38
C LYS A 27 -2.41 1.12 -10.63
N ARG A 28 -1.49 0.17 -10.51
CA ARG A 28 -0.65 -0.28 -11.63
C ARG A 28 -1.47 -0.84 -12.80
N ARG A 29 -2.52 -1.62 -12.52
CA ARG A 29 -3.42 -2.17 -13.56
C ARG A 29 -4.20 -1.06 -14.26
N LEU A 30 -4.73 -0.09 -13.52
CA LEU A 30 -5.43 1.08 -14.10
C LEU A 30 -4.50 1.90 -14.99
N ARG A 31 -3.26 2.12 -14.57
CA ARG A 31 -2.25 2.83 -15.36
C ARG A 31 -1.85 2.08 -16.62
N ARG A 32 -1.91 0.75 -16.64
CA ARG A 32 -1.59 -0.06 -17.82
C ARG A 32 -2.73 -0.18 -18.83
N LEU A 33 -3.91 0.39 -18.54
CA LEU A 33 -5.01 0.43 -19.50
C LEU A 33 -4.60 1.27 -20.73
N PRO A 34 -4.95 0.81 -21.94
CA PRO A 34 -4.55 1.49 -23.17
C PRO A 34 -5.08 2.93 -23.21
N GLY A 35 -4.17 3.89 -23.44
CA GLY A 35 -4.47 5.34 -23.45
C GLY A 35 -3.50 6.17 -22.60
N SER A 36 -2.82 5.55 -21.66
CA SER A 36 -1.85 6.18 -20.73
C SER A 36 -0.42 6.21 -21.30
N LYS A 37 -0.22 6.87 -22.45
CA LYS A 37 1.16 7.13 -22.92
C LYS A 37 1.80 8.18 -22.01
N THR A 38 2.65 7.71 -21.11
CA THR A 38 3.46 8.56 -20.22
C THR A 38 4.92 8.48 -20.68
N SER A 39 5.59 9.64 -20.70
CA SER A 39 7.04 9.75 -21.00
C SER A 39 7.92 9.29 -19.82
N ILE A 40 7.29 9.01 -18.68
CA ILE A 40 7.98 8.68 -17.42
C ILE A 40 8.39 7.21 -17.45
N PRO A 41 9.62 6.87 -17.03
CA PRO A 41 10.05 5.48 -16.92
C PRO A 41 9.11 4.65 -16.05
N GLU A 42 8.81 3.42 -16.48
CA GLU A 42 7.88 2.54 -15.77
C GLU A 42 8.32 2.26 -14.32
N ALA A 43 9.63 2.20 -14.06
CA ALA A 43 10.17 2.03 -12.71
C ALA A 43 9.78 3.18 -11.76
N VAL A 44 9.80 4.43 -12.26
CA VAL A 44 9.41 5.61 -11.47
C VAL A 44 7.90 5.59 -11.22
N LEU A 45 7.10 5.26 -12.24
CA LEU A 45 5.66 5.13 -12.08
C LEU A 45 5.28 4.03 -11.09
N ASN A 46 6.00 2.90 -11.11
CA ASN A 46 5.80 1.83 -10.14
C ASN A 46 6.16 2.27 -8.72
N ALA A 47 7.22 3.05 -8.55
CA ALA A 47 7.60 3.60 -7.25
C ALA A 47 6.55 4.59 -6.73
N LEU A 48 5.99 5.44 -7.61
CA LEU A 48 4.93 6.38 -7.25
C LEU A 48 3.64 5.63 -6.83
N ASP A 49 3.20 4.65 -7.62
CA ASP A 49 2.02 3.84 -7.27
C ASP A 49 2.20 3.09 -5.93
N TRP A 50 3.42 2.66 -5.62
CA TRP A 50 3.75 2.00 -4.36
C TRP A 50 3.66 2.96 -3.17
N LEU A 51 4.32 4.13 -3.29
CA LEU A 51 4.30 5.15 -2.24
C LEU A 51 2.88 5.66 -1.96
N GLU A 52 2.08 5.87 -3.01
CA GLU A 52 0.69 6.30 -2.85
C GLU A 52 -0.17 5.22 -2.18
N ALA A 53 0.03 3.94 -2.53
CA ALA A 53 -0.65 2.82 -1.88
C ALA A 53 -0.26 2.69 -0.38
N GLU A 54 1.02 2.85 -0.05
CA GLU A 54 1.51 2.87 1.33
C GLU A 54 0.89 4.02 2.11
N GLN A 55 0.90 5.24 1.54
CA GLN A 55 0.32 6.42 2.20
C GLN A 55 -1.17 6.24 2.46
N GLU A 56 -1.94 5.81 1.45
CA GLU A 56 -3.38 5.60 1.61
C GLU A 56 -3.76 4.49 2.60
N CYS A 57 -2.88 3.53 2.85
CA CYS A 57 -3.08 2.51 3.87
C CYS A 57 -2.67 3.02 5.25
N ARG A 58 -1.59 3.80 5.36
CA ARG A 58 -1.18 4.44 6.62
C ARG A 58 -2.15 5.52 7.08
N GLU A 59 -2.69 6.34 6.18
CA GLU A 59 -3.72 7.34 6.51
C GLU A 59 -5.01 6.72 7.03
N LYS A 60 -5.39 5.51 6.56
CA LYS A 60 -6.55 4.81 7.12
C LYS A 60 -6.33 4.28 8.54
N HIS A 61 -5.08 4.04 8.94
CA HIS A 61 -4.74 3.74 10.33
C HIS A 61 -4.68 5.00 11.22
N TYR A 62 -4.73 6.19 10.61
CA TYR A 62 -4.78 7.49 11.28
C TYR A 62 -6.21 7.99 11.56
N ILE A 63 -7.23 7.12 11.50
CA ILE A 63 -8.54 7.43 12.11
C ILE A 63 -8.46 7.12 13.61
N GLY A 64 -7.54 7.80 14.28
CA GLY A 64 -7.34 7.84 15.72
C GLY A 64 -7.14 9.29 16.11
N THR A 65 -8.26 10.01 16.24
CA THR A 65 -8.43 11.38 16.76
C THR A 65 -7.51 12.47 16.19
N PRO A 66 -8.02 13.42 15.38
CA PRO A 66 -7.46 14.76 15.43
C PRO A 66 -7.67 15.30 16.85
N MET A 67 -6.58 15.66 17.53
CA MET A 67 -6.64 16.64 18.62
C MET A 67 -6.92 18.03 18.04
#